data_AF-A0A946S618-F1
#
_entry.id   AF-A0A946S618-F1
#
_cell.length_a   1.000
_cell.length_b   1.000
_cell.length_c   1.000
_cell.angle_alpha   90.00
_cell.angle_beta   90.00
_cell.angle_gamma   90.00
#
_symmetry.space_group_name_H-M   'P 1'
#
loop_
_entity.id
_entity.type
_entity.pdbx_description
1 polymer ?
#
loop_
_entity_poly.entity_id
_entity_poly.type
_entity_poly.pdbx_seq_one_letter_code
_entity_poly.pdbx_strand_id
1 'polypeptide(L)'
;MKENLNLSLIQSHIFWEDVDKNLSHFERLISKISQTDIILLPEMFNTAFCPKSNHLAEKMDGKTINWMQEISKQKNCAIAGTLMITENE
;
A
#
# COMPACT_ATOMS: atom_id res chain seq x y z
N MET A 1 -4.73 27.37 7.81
CA MET A 1 -4.46 26.25 6.89
C MET A 1 -3.06 25.73 7.19
N LYS A 2 -2.80 24.43 7.01
CA LYS A 2 -1.44 23.89 7.17
C LYS A 2 -0.59 24.35 5.98
N GLU A 3 0.55 24.95 6.23
CA GLU A 3 1.44 25.47 5.16
C GLU A 3 2.39 24.42 4.60
N ASN A 4 2.63 23.33 5.35
CA ASN A 4 3.54 22.26 4.99
C ASN A 4 2.81 20.92 4.87
N LEU A 5 3.18 20.16 3.84
CA LEU A 5 2.73 18.78 3.63
C LEU A 5 3.90 17.83 3.97
N ASN A 6 3.69 16.94 4.93
CA ASN A 6 4.66 15.93 5.34
C ASN A 6 4.43 14.66 4.53
N LEU A 7 5.46 14.24 3.79
CA LEU A 7 5.41 13.01 3.01
C LEU A 7 6.35 11.96 3.61
N SER A 8 5.85 10.74 3.72
CA SER A 8 6.63 9.56 4.07
C SER A 8 6.73 8.65 2.85
N LEU A 9 7.94 8.48 2.32
CA LEU A 9 8.23 7.60 1.19
C LEU A 9 8.77 6.27 1.74
N ILE A 10 8.15 5.15 1.39
CA ILE A 10 8.62 3.84 1.85
C ILE A 10 9.36 3.14 0.72
N GLN A 11 10.67 2.99 0.89
CA GLN A 11 11.50 2.13 0.05
C GLN A 11 11.86 0.87 0.86
N SER A 12 11.39 -0.30 0.40
CA SER A 12 11.69 -1.58 1.05
C SER A 12 11.76 -2.72 0.04
N HIS A 13 12.30 -3.86 0.49
CA HIS A 13 12.20 -5.11 -0.24
C HIS A 13 10.73 -5.58 -0.29
N ILE A 14 10.29 -6.03 -1.46
CA ILE A 14 8.95 -6.58 -1.69
C ILE A 14 9.11 -8.07 -1.97
N PHE A 15 8.37 -8.88 -1.21
CA PHE A 15 8.37 -10.32 -1.37
C PHE A 15 7.62 -10.70 -2.66
N TRP A 16 8.24 -11.54 -3.48
CA TRP A 16 7.67 -11.96 -4.76
C TRP A 16 6.35 -12.70 -4.55
N GLU A 17 5.26 -12.20 -5.14
CA GLU A 17 3.93 -12.84 -5.21
C GLU A 17 3.26 -13.15 -3.84
N ASP A 18 3.77 -12.60 -2.74
CA ASP A 18 3.30 -12.90 -1.38
C ASP A 18 2.61 -11.68 -0.76
N VAL A 19 1.31 -11.55 -1.03
CA VAL A 19 0.46 -10.45 -0.55
C VAL A 19 0.50 -10.33 0.96
N ASP A 20 0.30 -11.41 1.69
CA ASP A 20 0.16 -11.38 3.15
C ASP A 20 1.44 -10.96 3.85
N LYS A 21 2.57 -11.46 3.34
CA LYS A 21 3.89 -11.10 3.86
C LYS A 21 4.23 -9.66 3.53
N ASN A 22 3.87 -9.17 2.35
CA ASN A 22 4.05 -7.77 1.98
C ASN A 22 3.21 -6.84 2.84
N LEU A 23 1.91 -7.09 3.00
CA LEU A 23 1.04 -6.26 3.84
C LEU A 23 1.54 -6.20 5.29
N SER A 24 1.89 -7.35 5.87
CA SER A 24 2.46 -7.42 7.22
C SER A 24 3.80 -6.68 7.32
N HIS A 25 4.61 -6.73 6.27
CA HIS A 25 5.88 -6.02 6.22
C HIS A 25 5.69 -4.49 6.16
N PHE A 26 4.80 -4.00 5.29
CA PHE A 26 4.49 -2.58 5.17
C PHE A 26 3.82 -2.04 6.42
N GLU A 27 2.92 -2.80 7.06
CA GLU A 27 2.31 -2.40 8.33
C GLU A 27 3.37 -2.16 9.41
N ARG A 28 4.39 -3.03 9.51
CA ARG A 28 5.52 -2.84 10.43
C ARG A 28 6.41 -1.63 10.08
N LEU A 29 6.50 -1.24 8.83
CA LEU A 29 7.23 -0.02 8.43
C LEU A 29 6.40 1.23 8.76
N ILE A 30 5.12 1.20 8.43
CA ILE A 30 4.16 2.29 8.65
C ILE A 30 3.95 2.55 10.14
N SER A 31 3.98 1.53 10.99
CA SER A 31 3.86 1.71 12.44
C SER A 31 4.95 2.61 13.03
N LYS A 32 6.15 2.65 12.41
CA LYS A 32 7.27 3.50 12.81
C LYS A 32 7.15 4.96 12.34
N ILE A 33 6.23 5.24 11.42
CA ILE A 33 6.00 6.60 10.91
C ILE A 33 5.22 7.39 11.97
N SER A 34 5.79 8.53 12.36
CA SER A 34 5.15 9.53 13.24
C SER A 34 4.14 10.38 12.45
N GLN A 35 4.11 11.70 12.64
CA GLN A 35 3.19 12.58 11.95
C GLN A 35 3.51 12.69 10.45
N THR A 36 2.57 12.26 9.60
CA THR A 36 2.65 12.33 8.13
C THR A 36 1.28 12.73 7.57
N ASP A 37 1.25 13.40 6.42
CA ASP A 37 0.00 13.70 5.71
C ASP A 37 -0.23 12.73 4.54
N ILE A 38 0.85 12.24 3.94
CA ILE A 38 0.82 11.26 2.83
C ILE A 38 1.85 10.16 3.08
N ILE A 39 1.45 8.91 2.88
CA ILE A 39 2.35 7.75 2.76
C ILE A 39 2.35 7.32 1.30
N LEU A 40 3.53 7.29 0.67
CA LEU A 40 3.70 6.76 -0.68
C LEU A 40 4.42 5.40 -0.62
N LEU A 41 3.73 4.38 -1.12
CA LEU A 41 4.21 3.01 -1.24
C LEU A 41 4.82 2.79 -2.65
N PRO A 42 5.69 1.78 -2.80
CA PRO A 42 6.22 1.40 -4.10
C PRO A 42 5.14 0.96 -5.10
N GLU A 43 5.55 0.87 -6.36
CA GLU A 43 4.77 0.22 -7.39
C GLU A 43 4.57 -1.28 -7.06
N MET A 44 3.35 -1.78 -7.23
CA MET A 44 2.94 -3.18 -7.00
C MET A 44 3.39 -3.70 -5.63
N PHE A 45 3.20 -2.89 -4.58
CA PHE A 45 3.78 -3.14 -3.26
C PHE A 45 3.29 -4.44 -2.60
N ASN A 46 2.14 -4.97 -3.01
CA ASN A 46 1.60 -6.20 -2.45
C ASN A 46 2.13 -7.47 -3.15
N THR A 47 2.63 -7.40 -4.39
CA THR A 47 3.03 -8.60 -5.16
C THR A 47 4.45 -8.54 -5.72
N ALA A 48 5.13 -7.40 -5.63
CA ALA A 48 6.26 -7.03 -6.48
C ALA A 48 5.86 -6.93 -7.96
N PHE A 49 6.79 -6.52 -8.83
CA PHE A 49 6.55 -6.31 -10.25
C PHE A 49 6.45 -7.64 -11.02
N CYS A 50 5.28 -8.28 -10.92
CA CYS A 50 4.97 -9.59 -11.53
C CYS A 50 3.78 -9.50 -12.52
N PRO A 51 3.93 -8.82 -13.67
CA PRO A 51 2.82 -8.56 -14.60
C PRO A 51 2.22 -9.80 -15.27
N LYS A 52 2.82 -10.99 -15.09
CA LYS A 52 2.27 -12.26 -15.58
C LYS A 52 1.36 -12.95 -14.55
N SER A 53 1.35 -12.46 -13.32
CA SER A 53 0.68 -13.10 -12.18
C SER A 53 -0.71 -12.51 -11.99
N ASN A 54 -1.49 -12.45 -13.07
CA ASN A 54 -2.84 -11.85 -13.12
C ASN A 54 -3.82 -12.48 -12.12
N HIS A 55 -3.57 -13.72 -11.68
CA HIS A 55 -4.36 -14.39 -10.65
C HIS A 55 -4.24 -13.72 -9.26
N LEU A 56 -3.25 -12.84 -9.07
CA LEU A 56 -3.08 -12.01 -7.87
C LEU A 56 -3.72 -10.63 -8.01
N ALA A 57 -4.32 -10.30 -9.17
CA ALA A 57 -5.06 -9.06 -9.32
C ALA A 57 -6.29 -9.07 -8.40
N GLU A 58 -6.47 -8.00 -7.65
CA GLU A 58 -7.58 -7.87 -6.70
C GLU A 58 -8.72 -7.03 -7.31
N LYS A 59 -9.91 -7.09 -6.70
CA LYS A 59 -10.99 -6.14 -7.00
C LYS A 59 -10.78 -4.83 -6.24
N MET A 60 -11.50 -3.78 -6.61
CA MET A 60 -11.44 -2.48 -5.92
C MET A 60 -11.93 -2.52 -4.47
N ASP A 61 -12.67 -3.55 -4.07
CA ASP A 61 -13.06 -3.87 -2.68
C ASP A 61 -12.22 -5.00 -2.08
N GLY A 62 -11.07 -5.31 -2.70
CA GLY A 62 -10.16 -6.37 -2.33
C GLY A 62 -9.42 -6.14 -1.01
N LYS A 63 -8.66 -7.16 -0.60
CA LYS A 63 -7.92 -7.20 0.66
C LYS A 63 -6.97 -6.02 0.81
N THR A 64 -6.19 -5.72 -0.21
CA THR A 64 -5.17 -4.67 -0.15
C THR A 64 -5.79 -3.27 -0.15
N ILE A 65 -6.89 -3.04 -0.86
CA ILE A 65 -7.61 -1.75 -0.79
C ILE A 65 -8.21 -1.55 0.60
N ASN A 66 -8.87 -2.57 1.16
CA ASN A 66 -9.40 -2.51 2.53
C ASN A 66 -8.27 -2.25 3.54
N TRP A 67 -7.12 -2.92 3.39
CA TRP A 67 -5.94 -2.65 4.21
C TRP A 67 -5.46 -1.20 4.09
N MET A 68 -5.39 -0.63 2.88
CA MET A 68 -5.02 0.78 2.67
C MET A 68 -6.00 1.73 3.36
N GLN A 69 -7.31 1.45 3.29
CA GLN A 69 -8.32 2.25 3.97
C GLN A 69 -8.15 2.22 5.49
N GLU A 70 -7.86 1.04 6.07
CA GLU A 70 -7.62 0.91 7.51
C GLU A 70 -6.36 1.65 7.95
N ILE A 71 -5.25 1.55 7.19
CA ILE A 71 -4.04 2.33 7.47
C ILE A 71 -4.32 3.84 7.40
N SER A 72 -5.07 4.29 6.39
CA SER A 72 -5.43 5.70 6.23
C SER A 72 -6.22 6.23 7.43
N LYS A 73 -7.22 5.46 7.91
CA LYS A 73 -7.99 5.79 9.12
C LYS A 73 -7.11 5.82 10.37
N GLN A 74 -6.26 4.80 10.56
CA GLN A 74 -5.40 4.67 11.74
C GLN A 74 -4.36 5.80 11.84
N LYS A 75 -3.75 6.18 10.71
CA LYS A 75 -2.73 7.23 10.65
C LYS A 75 -3.31 8.63 10.42
N ASN A 76 -4.59 8.73 10.11
CA ASN A 76 -5.27 9.96 9.72
C ASN A 76 -4.50 10.70 8.61
N CYS A 77 -4.10 9.94 7.57
CA CYS A 77 -3.30 10.43 6.46
C CYS A 77 -3.75 9.81 5.14
N ALA A 78 -3.38 10.40 4.00
CA ALA A 78 -3.53 9.74 2.72
C ALA A 78 -2.50 8.62 2.56
N ILE A 79 -2.85 7.59 1.80
CA ILE A 79 -1.95 6.51 1.40
C ILE A 79 -2.10 6.27 -0.10
N ALA A 80 -0.98 6.12 -0.80
CA ALA A 80 -0.94 5.91 -2.23
C ALA A 80 0.07 4.82 -2.57
N GLY A 81 -0.19 4.07 -3.64
CA GLY A 81 0.64 2.99 -4.16
C GLY A 81 -0.04 2.41 -5.39
N THR A 82 0.58 1.43 -6.04
CA THR A 82 -0.05 0.72 -7.16
C THR A 82 -0.21 -0.76 -6.87
N LEU A 83 -1.21 -1.36 -7.50
CA LEU A 83 -1.66 -2.74 -7.35
C LEU A 83 -2.16 -3.21 -8.72
N MET A 84 -2.14 -4.52 -8.96
CA MET A 84 -2.94 -5.08 -10.04
C MET A 84 -4.40 -5.11 -9.61
N ILE A 85 -5.26 -4.48 -10.40
CA ILE A 85 -6.71 -4.45 -10.17
C ILE A 85 -7.42 -5.02 -11.40
N THR A 86 -8.37 -5.92 -11.16
CA THR A 86 -9.27 -6.41 -12.19
C THR A 86 -10.48 -5.49 -12.29
N GLU A 87 -10.69 -4.89 -13.46
CA GLU A 87 -11.91 -4.13 -13.79
C GLU A 87 -12.88 -5.00 -14.61
N ASN A 88 -14.19 -4.84 -14.35
CA ASN A 88 -15.29 -5.43 -15.13
C ASN A 88 -15.51 -6.96 -15.05
N GLU A 89 -15.62 -7.50 -13.83
CA GLU A 89 -16.38 -8.75 -13.63
C GLU A 89 -17.86 -8.47 -13.33
#